data_AF-A0A6G2Q6L2-F1
#
_entry.id   AF-A0A6G2Q6L2-F1
#
_cell.length_a   1.000
_cell.length_b   1.000
_cell.length_c   1.000
_cell.angle_alpha   90.00
_cell.angle_beta   90.00
_cell.angle_gamma   90.00
#
_symmetry.space_group_name_H-M   'P 1'
#
loop_
_entity.id
_entity.type
_entity.pdbx_description
1 polymer ?
#
loop_
_entity_poly.entity_id
_entity_poly.type
_entity_poly.pdbx_seq_one_letter_code
_entity_poly.pdbx_strand_id
1 'polypeptide(L)'
;MTPQEFDAFYAASFSRLTGQLYAMTSDWSEAQDVIQEAFIRAWDRRRAFDPDDAPEAWIRTTARRLAISRWRRLARGLHLAGRHHHEPRTVEPPTEEHLMLVIALRDLPEAQRSA
;
A
#
# COMPACT_ATOMS: atom_id res chain seq x y z
N MET A 1 29.56 10.23 3.22
CA MET A 1 29.73 9.86 1.79
C MET A 1 29.58 11.06 0.86
N THR A 2 30.52 11.26 -0.08
CA THR A 2 30.42 12.22 -1.20
C THR A 2 29.42 11.73 -2.26
N PRO A 3 28.95 12.59 -3.20
CA PRO A 3 28.10 12.15 -4.31
C PRO A 3 28.71 11.01 -5.13
N GLN A 4 29.99 11.11 -5.49
CA GLN A 4 30.68 10.11 -6.31
C GLN A 4 30.86 8.77 -5.58
N GLU A 5 31.19 8.82 -4.28
CA GLU A 5 31.23 7.61 -3.45
C GLU A 5 29.85 6.94 -3.35
N PHE A 6 28.78 7.73 -3.26
CA PHE A 6 27.42 7.21 -3.22
C PHE A 6 27.01 6.58 -4.56
N ASP A 7 27.36 7.21 -5.68
CA ASP A 7 27.09 6.66 -7.01
C ASP A 7 27.80 5.30 -7.21
N ALA A 8 29.06 5.21 -6.78
CA ALA A 8 29.82 3.96 -6.79
C ALA A 8 29.18 2.90 -5.88
N PHE A 9 28.76 3.28 -4.67
CA PHE A 9 28.04 2.40 -3.75
C PHE A 9 26.72 1.89 -4.35
N TYR A 10 25.92 2.77 -4.95
CA TYR A 10 24.67 2.41 -5.63
C TYR A 10 24.92 1.42 -6.77
N ALA A 11 25.84 1.76 -7.69
CA ALA A 11 26.17 0.92 -8.84
C ALA A 11 26.67 -0.48 -8.43
N ALA A 12 27.44 -0.56 -7.34
CA ALA A 12 28.01 -1.83 -6.86
C ALA A 12 26.99 -2.72 -6.12
N SER A 13 25.92 -2.17 -5.57
CA SER A 13 25.05 -2.88 -4.62
C SER A 13 23.59 -3.02 -5.05
N PHE A 14 23.06 -2.11 -5.87
CA PHE A 14 21.63 -2.07 -6.22
C PHE A 14 21.09 -3.41 -6.73
N SER A 15 21.64 -3.93 -7.82
CA SER A 15 21.14 -5.17 -8.45
C SER A 15 21.22 -6.38 -7.52
N ARG A 16 22.29 -6.49 -6.74
CA ARG A 16 22.49 -7.59 -5.80
C ARG A 16 21.50 -7.53 -4.64
N LEU A 17 21.26 -6.34 -4.08
CA LEU A 17 20.28 -6.15 -3.01
C LEU A 17 18.85 -6.35 -3.50
N THR A 18 18.53 -5.91 -4.72
CA THR A 18 17.23 -6.20 -5.36
C THR A 18 17.03 -7.70 -5.52
N GLY A 19 18.04 -8.44 -5.98
CA GLY A 19 17.99 -9.91 -6.06
C GLY A 19 17.75 -10.59 -4.71
N GLN A 20 18.45 -10.14 -3.67
CA GLN A 20 18.24 -10.66 -2.30
C GLN A 20 16.81 -10.43 -1.81
N LEU A 21 16.25 -9.25 -2.08
CA LEU A 21 14.91 -8.92 -1.62
C LEU A 21 13.82 -9.58 -2.46
N TYR A 22 14.06 -9.77 -3.75
CA TYR A 22 13.20 -10.56 -4.62
C TYR A 22 13.02 -11.99 -4.10
N ALA A 23 14.08 -12.61 -3.58
CA ALA A 23 13.98 -13.93 -2.96
C ALA A 23 13.02 -13.94 -1.73
N MET A 24 12.78 -12.78 -1.11
CA MET A 24 11.85 -12.63 0.01
C MET A 24 10.43 -12.21 -0.40
N THR A 25 10.30 -11.39 -1.45
CA THR A 25 9.00 -10.83 -1.88
C THR A 25 8.32 -11.65 -2.97
N SER A 26 9.10 -12.44 -3.72
CA SER A 26 8.68 -13.12 -4.96
C SER A 26 8.06 -12.19 -6.01
N ASP A 27 8.28 -10.88 -5.87
CA ASP A 27 7.80 -9.82 -6.74
C ASP A 27 8.99 -8.90 -7.04
N TRP A 28 9.42 -8.91 -8.30
CA TRP A 28 10.58 -8.15 -8.76
C TRP A 28 10.32 -6.64 -8.76
N SER A 29 9.10 -6.23 -9.11
CA SER A 29 8.72 -4.82 -9.13
C SER A 29 8.74 -4.26 -7.72
N GLU A 30 8.10 -4.96 -6.77
CA GLU A 30 8.10 -4.55 -5.37
C GLU A 30 9.51 -4.50 -4.79
N ALA A 31 10.36 -5.51 -5.09
CA ALA A 31 11.74 -5.54 -4.64
C ALA A 31 12.55 -4.33 -5.16
N GLN A 32 12.44 -4.02 -6.45
CA GLN A 32 13.11 -2.87 -7.05
C GLN A 32 12.63 -1.56 -6.41
N ASP A 33 11.33 -1.40 -6.21
CA ASP A 33 10.74 -0.17 -5.69
C ASP A 33 11.20 0.13 -4.26
N VAL A 34 11.18 -0.87 -3.38
CA VAL A 34 11.57 -0.65 -1.98
C VAL A 34 13.09 -0.47 -1.81
N ILE A 35 13.90 -1.06 -2.71
CA ILE A 35 15.35 -0.81 -2.75
C ILE A 35 15.63 0.60 -3.26
N GLN A 36 15.01 1.03 -4.36
CA GLN A 36 15.12 2.41 -4.86
C GLN A 36 14.73 3.42 -3.78
N GLU A 37 13.57 3.23 -3.14
CA GLU A 37 13.11 4.07 -2.05
C GLU A 37 14.12 4.10 -0.87
N ALA A 38 14.73 2.96 -0.53
CA ALA A 38 15.77 2.92 0.49
C ALA A 38 17.01 3.73 0.10
N PHE A 39 17.45 3.66 -1.16
CA PHE A 39 18.55 4.48 -1.67
C PHE A 39 18.21 5.97 -1.73
N ILE A 40 17.00 6.34 -2.15
CA ILE A 40 16.54 7.73 -2.13
C ILE A 40 16.63 8.29 -0.70
N ARG A 41 16.14 7.55 0.30
CA ARG A 41 16.25 7.95 1.71
C ARG A 41 17.69 8.01 2.22
N ALA A 42 18.56 7.15 1.70
CA ALA A 42 19.97 7.16 2.04
C ALA A 42 20.67 8.38 1.44
N TRP A 43 20.31 8.80 0.22
CA TRP A 43 20.86 9.97 -0.45
C TRP A 43 20.64 11.26 0.35
N ASP A 44 19.44 11.43 0.90
CA ASP A 44 19.10 12.58 1.76
C ASP A 44 19.98 12.64 3.02
N ARG A 45 20.44 11.48 3.50
CA ARG A 45 21.26 11.32 4.70
C ARG A 45 22.71 10.96 4.40
N ARG A 46 23.16 11.04 3.13
CA ARG A 46 24.46 10.49 2.69
C ARG A 46 25.68 11.04 3.43
N ARG A 47 25.57 12.26 3.99
CA ARG A 47 26.62 12.86 4.81
C ARG A 47 26.81 12.15 6.15
N ALA A 48 25.77 11.50 6.67
CA ALA A 48 25.80 10.71 7.90
C ALA A 48 26.10 9.22 7.65
N PHE A 49 26.13 8.77 6.39
CA PHE A 49 26.61 7.44 6.07
C PHE A 49 28.13 7.43 6.05
N ASP A 50 28.68 6.78 7.07
CA ASP A 50 30.07 6.38 7.14
C ASP A 50 30.26 5.06 6.37
N PRO A 51 31.21 4.97 5.42
CA PRO A 51 31.56 3.73 4.74
C PRO A 51 31.93 2.58 5.69
N ASP A 52 32.50 2.89 6.86
CA ASP A 52 32.93 1.90 7.85
C ASP A 52 31.76 1.32 8.66
N ASP A 53 30.59 1.96 8.62
CA ASP A 53 29.41 1.62 9.42
C ASP A 53 28.38 0.76 8.65
N ALA A 54 28.88 -0.04 7.70
CA ALA A 54 28.11 -1.00 6.90
C ALA A 54 26.86 -0.40 6.20
N PRO A 55 27.03 0.58 5.28
CA PRO A 55 25.93 1.29 4.60
C PRO A 55 24.91 0.35 3.94
N GLU A 56 25.39 -0.77 3.41
CA GLU A 56 24.56 -1.79 2.78
C GLU A 56 23.57 -2.47 3.74
N ALA A 57 23.98 -2.71 4.99
CA ALA A 57 23.12 -3.32 6.00
C ALA A 57 21.94 -2.41 6.34
N TRP A 58 22.15 -1.10 6.34
CA TRP A 58 21.09 -0.13 6.51
C TRP A 58 20.10 -0.16 5.34
N ILE A 59 20.59 -0.19 4.09
CA ILE A 59 19.73 -0.28 2.89
C ILE A 59 18.83 -1.50 2.97
N ARG A 60 19.42 -2.68 3.21
CA ARG A 60 18.68 -3.95 3.33
C ARG A 60 17.64 -3.90 4.45
N THR A 61 17.99 -3.33 5.60
CA THR A 61 17.06 -3.20 6.74
C THR A 61 15.89 -2.27 6.40
N THR A 62 16.18 -1.12 5.79
CA THR A 62 15.16 -0.15 5.40
C THR A 62 14.23 -0.71 4.33
N ALA A 63 14.77 -1.32 3.28
CA ALA A 63 13.99 -1.95 2.21
C ALA A 63 13.10 -3.09 2.74
N ARG A 64 13.62 -3.96 3.62
CA ARG A 64 12.83 -5.01 4.28
C ARG A 64 11.67 -4.42 5.09
N ARG A 65 11.90 -3.35 5.85
CA ARG A 65 10.84 -2.67 6.63
C ARG A 65 9.76 -2.07 5.71
N LEU A 66 10.16 -1.49 4.58
CA LEU A 66 9.24 -0.95 3.58
C LEU A 66 8.36 -2.04 2.98
N ALA A 67 8.95 -3.15 2.53
CA ALA A 67 8.21 -4.30 2.00
C ALA A 67 7.21 -4.86 3.02
N ILE A 68 7.63 -5.08 4.27
CA ILE A 68 6.75 -5.55 5.34
C ILE A 68 5.61 -4.55 5.59
N SER A 69 5.90 -3.25 5.60
CA SER A 69 4.89 -2.21 5.80
C SER A 69 3.84 -2.19 4.69
N ARG A 70 4.29 -2.30 3.42
CA ARG A 70 3.42 -2.37 2.24
C ARG A 70 2.55 -3.63 2.27
N TRP A 71 3.14 -4.80 2.52
CA TRP A 71 2.39 -6.05 2.69
C TRP A 71 1.33 -5.95 3.80
N ARG A 72 1.69 -5.42 4.98
CA ARG A 72 0.72 -5.23 6.07
C ARG A 72 -0.40 -4.27 5.68
N ARG A 73 -0.12 -3.23 4.89
CA ARG A 73 -1.15 -2.30 4.41
C ARG A 73 -2.09 -2.99 3.41
N LEU A 74 -1.55 -3.77 2.48
CA LEU A 74 -2.35 -4.56 1.55
C LEU A 74 -3.23 -5.57 2.29
N ALA A 75 -2.67 -6.33 3.22
CA ALA A 75 -3.40 -7.30 4.02
C ALA A 75 -4.55 -6.65 4.82
N ARG A 76 -4.33 -5.46 5.40
CA ARG A 76 -5.41 -4.69 6.06
C ARG A 76 -6.47 -4.24 5.07
N GLY A 77 -6.08 -3.78 3.88
CA GLY A 77 -7.01 -3.37 2.83
C GLY A 77 -7.90 -4.52 2.38
N LEU A 78 -7.31 -5.70 2.13
CA LEU A 78 -8.03 -6.93 1.78
C LEU A 78 -8.98 -7.37 2.91
N HIS A 79 -8.52 -7.30 4.16
CA HIS A 79 -9.35 -7.64 5.31
C HIS A 79 -10.56 -6.72 5.48
N LEU A 80 -10.37 -5.41 5.25
CA LEU A 80 -11.46 -4.44 5.26
C LEU A 80 -12.40 -4.65 4.07
N ALA A 81 -11.86 -4.87 2.86
CA ALA A 81 -12.67 -5.17 1.68
C ALA A 81 -13.52 -6.43 1.87
N GLY A 82 -12.96 -7.50 2.47
CA GLY A 82 -13.69 -8.71 2.81
C GLY A 82 -14.80 -8.48 3.85
N ARG A 83 -14.66 -7.49 4.74
CA ARG A 83 -15.75 -7.06 5.65
C ARG A 83 -16.81 -6.20 4.98
N HIS A 84 -16.42 -5.40 3.98
CA HIS A 84 -17.34 -4.54 3.21
C HIS A 84 -18.01 -5.27 2.05
N HIS A 85 -17.52 -6.45 1.66
CA HIS A 85 -18.30 -7.44 0.93
C HIS A 85 -19.42 -7.95 1.84
N HIS A 86 -20.45 -7.13 2.00
CA HIS A 86 -21.79 -7.64 2.23
C HIS A 86 -22.09 -8.57 1.07
N GLU A 87 -22.51 -9.80 1.37
CA GLU A 87 -23.21 -10.65 0.42
C GLU A 87 -24.23 -9.77 -0.33
N PRO A 88 -24.26 -9.77 -1.68
CA PRO A 88 -25.19 -8.94 -2.42
C PRO A 88 -26.57 -9.26 -1.86
N ARG A 89 -27.13 -8.30 -1.13
CA ARG A 89 -28.43 -8.47 -0.50
C ARG A 89 -29.36 -8.70 -1.68
N THR A 90 -29.85 -9.91 -1.85
CA THR A 90 -30.90 -10.20 -2.82
C THR A 90 -32.08 -9.36 -2.39
N VAL A 91 -32.22 -8.19 -3.01
CA VAL A 91 -33.37 -7.34 -2.81
C VAL A 91 -34.50 -8.06 -3.52
N GLU A 92 -35.44 -8.60 -2.76
CA GLU A 92 -36.65 -9.14 -3.36
C GLU A 92 -37.29 -8.04 -4.23
N PRO A 93 -37.80 -8.40 -5.43
CA PRO A 93 -38.47 -7.43 -6.27
C PRO A 93 -39.58 -6.74 -5.48
N PRO A 94 -39.81 -5.41 -5.67
CA PRO A 94 -40.83 -4.69 -4.95
C PRO A 94 -42.19 -5.38 -5.09
N THR A 95 -42.86 -5.63 -3.97
CA THR A 95 -44.25 -6.08 -4.00
C THR A 95 -45.16 -4.95 -4.44
N GLU A 96 -46.36 -5.28 -4.91
CA GLU A 96 -47.37 -4.28 -5.26
C GLU A 96 -47.72 -3.37 -4.07
N GLU A 97 -47.74 -3.91 -2.86
CA GLU A 97 -47.92 -3.15 -1.62
C GLU A 97 -46.78 -2.14 -1.39
N HIS A 98 -45.53 -2.51 -1.68
CA HIS A 98 -44.40 -1.59 -1.59
C HIS A 98 -44.51 -0.45 -2.61
N LEU A 99 -44.96 -0.75 -3.83
CA LEU A 99 -45.21 0.27 -4.86
C LEU A 99 -46.34 1.22 -4.44
N MET A 100 -47.44 0.69 -3.90
CA MET A 100 -48.55 1.48 -3.39
C MET A 100 -48.13 2.37 -2.21
N LEU A 101 -47.28 1.87 -1.31
CA LEU A 101 -46.73 2.65 -0.23
C LEU A 101 -45.85 3.80 -0.74
N VAL A 102 -44.96 3.54 -1.70
CA VAL A 102 -44.09 4.57 -2.30
C VAL A 102 -44.91 5.64 -3.02
N ILE A 103 -45.98 5.25 -3.71
CA ILE A 103 -46.90 6.19 -4.36
C ILE A 103 -47.59 7.06 -3.30
N ALA A 104 -48.15 6.45 -2.24
CA ALA A 104 -48.81 7.19 -1.17
C ALA A 104 -47.85 8.14 -0.41
N LEU A 105 -46.60 7.75 -0.19
CA LEU A 105 -45.59 8.60 0.45
C LEU A 105 -45.20 9.82 -0.41
N ARG A 106 -45.35 9.76 -1.73
CA ARG A 106 -45.09 10.90 -2.62
C ARG A 106 -46.15 12.00 -2.47
N ASP A 107 -47.35 11.66 -2.04
CA ASP A 107 -48.44 12.62 -1.83
C ASP A 107 -48.31 13.39 -0.50
N LEU A 108 -47.38 12.99 0.38
CA LEU A 108 -47.11 13.71 1.62
C LEU A 108 -46.23 14.94 1.39
N PRO A 109 -46.39 16.02 2.18
CA PRO A 109 -45.45 17.13 2.22
C PRO A 109 -44.03 16.70 2.61
N GLU A 110 -43.01 17.37 2.06
CA GLU A 110 -41.58 17.00 2.21
C GLU A 110 -41.15 16.77 3.66
N ALA A 111 -41.64 17.61 4.59
CA ALA A 111 -41.32 17.53 6.01
C ALA A 111 -41.84 16.23 6.69
N GLN A 112 -42.85 15.58 6.13
CA GLN A 112 -43.40 14.31 6.62
C GLN A 112 -42.82 13.09 5.89
N ARG A 113 -42.23 13.29 4.70
CA ARG A 113 -41.63 12.21 3.90
C ARG A 113 -40.20 11.85 4.34
N SER A 114 -39.53 12.75 5.04
CA SER A 114 -38.11 12.67 5.39
C SER A 114 -37.83 12.50 6.90
N ALA A 115 -38.87 12.41 7.73
CA ALA A 115 -38.81 12.13 9.16
C ALA A 115 -38.84 10.62 9.45
#